data_AF-A0A498GXF2-F1
#
_entry.id   AF-A0A498GXF2-F1
#
_cell.length_a   1.000
_cell.length_b   1.000
_cell.length_c   1.000
_cell.angle_alpha   90.00
_cell.angle_beta   90.00
_cell.angle_gamma   90.00
#
_symmetry.space_group_name_H-M   'P 1'
#
loop_
_entity.id
_entity.type
_entity.pdbx_description
1 polymer ?
#
loop_
_entity_poly.entity_id
_entity_poly.type
_entity_poly.pdbx_seq_one_letter_code
_entity_poly.pdbx_strand_id
1 'polypeptide(L)' 'MSTSLLERQNLTFRQDNNRISRKTIGFSKKVKELYNQMRLYCTHFNFFREHRGLKDEKEKGVLEKKIPAQECKITNKK' A
#
# COMPACT_ATOMS: atom_id res chain seq x y z
N MET A 1 -15.75 11.16 -5.74
CA MET A 1 -14.33 10.96 -5.37
C MET A 1 -13.80 12.25 -4.76
N SER A 2 -13.50 12.26 -3.47
CA SER A 2 -12.97 13.47 -2.82
C SER A 2 -11.46 13.58 -3.07
N THR A 3 -11.00 14.74 -3.52
CA THR A 3 -9.57 15.02 -3.77
C THR A 3 -8.72 14.78 -2.51
N SER A 4 -9.28 14.97 -1.32
CA SER A 4 -8.61 14.75 -0.04
C SER A 4 -8.16 13.30 0.19
N LEU A 5 -8.87 12.31 -0.38
CA LEU A 5 -8.50 10.90 -0.26
C LEU A 5 -7.25 10.57 -1.07
N LEU A 6 -7.16 11.12 -2.29
CA LEU A 6 -5.98 10.97 -3.16
C LEU A 6 -4.76 11.65 -2.54
N GLU A 7 -4.93 12.86 -1.99
CA GLU A 7 -3.81 13.57 -1.34
C GLU A 7 -3.28 12.81 -0.12
N ARG A 8 -4.16 12.20 0.68
CA ARG A 8 -3.75 11.36 1.80
C ARG A 8 -2.97 10.13 1.33
N GLN A 9 -3.43 9.47 0.28
CA GLN A 9 -2.73 8.32 -0.31
C GLN A 9 -1.35 8.72 -0.84
N ASN A 10 -1.26 9.87 -1.52
CA ASN A 10 0.01 10.40 -2.03
C ASN A 10 1.00 10.70 -0.90
N LEU A 11 0.53 11.23 0.24
CA LEU A 11 1.36 11.45 1.40
C LEU A 11 1.88 10.13 1.99
N THR A 12 1.02 9.13 2.16
CA THR A 12 1.42 7.80 2.63
C THR A 12 2.48 7.19 1.71
N PHE A 13 2.30 7.27 0.40
CA PHE A 13 3.27 6.78 -0.57
C PHE A 13 4.64 7.47 -0.42
N ARG A 14 4.68 8.79 -0.23
CA ARG A 14 5.95 9.53 -0.02
C ARG A 14 6.63 9.16 1.29
N GLN A 15 5.87 8.98 2.36
CA GLN A 15 6.40 8.64 3.69
C GLN A 15 7.00 7.23 3.69
N ASP A 16 6.25 6.25 3.22
CA ASP A 16 6.69 4.85 3.16
C ASP A 16 7.88 4.67 2.18
N ASN A 17 7.87 5.42 1.07
CA ASN A 17 8.91 5.33 0.04
C ASN A 17 9.94 6.47 0.11
N ASN A 18 10.18 7.07 1.28
CA ASN A 18 11.11 8.21 1.41
C ASN A 18 12.51 7.92 0.84
N ARG A 19 12.95 6.66 0.91
CA ARG A 19 14.25 6.20 0.40
C ARG A 19 14.25 6.20 -1.11
N ILE A 20 13.14 5.83 -1.75
CA ILE A 20 12.98 5.93 -3.19
C ILE A 20 13.06 7.39 -3.61
N SER A 21 12.35 8.29 -2.92
CA SER A 21 12.38 9.73 -3.20
C SER A 21 13.79 10.32 -3.10
N ARG A 22 14.59 9.93 -2.09
CA ARG A 22 16.00 10.35 -2.01
C ARG A 22 16.83 9.79 -3.17
N LYS A 23 16.64 8.50 -3.48
CA LYS A 23 17.29 7.90 -4.64
C LYS A 23 16.92 8.67 -5.90
N THR A 24 15.66 9.06 -6.12
CA THR A 24 15.20 9.83 -7.29
C THR A 24 15.76 11.26 -7.36
N ILE A 25 16.53 11.73 -6.38
CA ILE A 25 17.28 13.00 -6.46
C ILE A 25 18.77 12.80 -6.84
N GLY A 26 19.45 11.70 -6.46
CA GLY A 26 20.89 11.48 -6.78
C GLY A 26 21.26 11.05 -8.22
N PHE A 27 22.43 11.40 -8.75
CA PHE A 27 22.75 11.24 -10.19
C PHE A 27 22.80 9.81 -10.79
N SER A 28 22.90 8.74 -9.99
CA SER A 28 23.07 7.37 -10.49
C SER A 28 21.85 6.49 -10.21
N LYS A 29 20.92 6.39 -11.17
CA LYS A 29 19.79 5.44 -11.08
C LYS A 29 19.23 5.03 -12.43
N LYS A 30 18.99 3.73 -12.54
CA LYS A 30 18.28 3.11 -13.65
C LYS A 30 16.78 3.17 -13.36
N VAL A 31 16.00 3.78 -14.25
CA VAL A 31 14.54 3.92 -14.12
C VAL A 31 13.85 2.57 -13.86
N LYS A 32 14.32 1.52 -14.51
CA LYS A 32 13.83 0.14 -14.33
C LYS A 32 13.86 -0.33 -12.87
N GLU A 33 14.92 0.00 -12.13
CA GLU A 33 15.06 -0.41 -10.74
C GLU A 33 14.08 0.34 -9.81
N LEU A 34 13.86 1.63 -10.09
CA LEU A 34 12.87 2.42 -9.36
C LEU A 34 11.46 1.88 -9.59
N TYR A 35 11.14 1.51 -10.83
CA TYR A 35 9.86 0.90 -11.19
C TYR A 35 9.67 -0.45 -10.49
N ASN A 36 10.69 -1.31 -10.50
CA ASN A 36 10.64 -2.60 -9.80
C ASN A 36 10.41 -2.42 -8.30
N GLN A 37 11.08 -1.46 -7.67
CA GLN A 37 10.90 -1.17 -6.26
C GLN A 37 9.46 -0.69 -5.95
N MET A 38 8.92 0.20 -6.77
CA MET A 38 7.52 0.65 -6.63
C MET A 38 6.53 -0.48 -6.87
N ARG A 39 6.77 -1.36 -7.84
CA ARG A 39 5.94 -2.54 -8.09
C ARG A 39 5.90 -3.44 -6.87
N LEU A 40 7.06 -3.74 -6.28
CA LEU A 40 7.16 -4.53 -5.06
C LEU A 40 6.38 -3.88 -3.90
N TYR A 41 6.55 -2.57 -3.71
CA TYR A 41 5.82 -1.83 -2.69
C TYR A 41 4.31 -1.91 -2.88
N CYS A 42 3.80 -1.64 -4.10
CA CYS A 42 2.38 -1.73 -4.40
C CYS A 42 1.84 -3.16 -4.19
N THR A 43 2.60 -4.19 -4.57
CA THR A 43 2.18 -5.57 -4.31
C THR A 43 2.11 -5.89 -2.82
N HIS A 44 3.12 -5.46 -2.04
CA HIS A 44 3.11 -5.67 -0.59
C HIS A 44 1.96 -4.91 0.10
N PHE A 45 1.76 -3.64 -0.26
CA PHE A 45 0.70 -2.79 0.30
C PHE A 45 -0.70 -3.34 0.02
N ASN A 46 -0.94 -3.88 -1.18
CA ASN A 46 -2.25 -4.35 -1.62
C ASN A 46 -2.54 -5.82 -1.30
N PHE A 47 -1.54 -6.69 -1.17
CA PHE A 47 -1.75 -8.15 -1.05
C PHE A 47 -1.24 -8.77 0.26
N PHE A 48 -0.43 -8.07 1.06
CA PHE A 48 0.18 -8.64 2.26
C PHE A 48 0.05 -7.76 3.50
N ARG A 49 0.00 -6.43 3.34
CA ARG A 49 -0.10 -5.51 4.48
C ARG A 49 -1.54 -5.43 4.98
N GLU A 50 -1.72 -5.78 6.24
CA GLU A 50 -2.96 -5.53 6.98
C GLU A 50 -3.11 -4.04 7.34
N HIS A 51 -4.30 -3.49 7.17
CA HIS A 51 -4.57 -2.08 7.44
C HIS A 51 -5.45 -1.91 8.67
N ARG A 52 -5.06 -1.03 9.59
CA ARG A 52 -5.82 -0.79 10.83
C ARG A 52 -7.22 -0.24 10.58
N GLY A 53 -7.39 0.55 9.51
CA GLY A 53 -8.67 1.14 9.12
C GLY A 53 -9.55 0.22 8.29
N LEU A 54 -9.05 -0.96 7.90
CA LEU A 54 -9.77 -1.94 7.10
C LEU A 54 -9.97 -3.19 7.96
N LYS A 55 -11.14 -3.28 8.59
CA LYS A 55 -11.46 -4.34 9.55
C LYS A 55 -12.84 -4.91 9.26
N ASP A 56 -12.96 -6.21 9.46
CA ASP A 56 -14.24 -6.90 9.51
C ASP A 56 -14.49 -7.46 10.90
N GLU A 57 -15.75 -7.43 11.31
CA GLU A 57 -16.23 -8.17 12.47
C GLU A 57 -16.44 -9.62 12.08
N LYS A 58 -15.75 -10.54 12.77
CA LYS A 58 -16.01 -11.97 12.71
C LYS A 58 -17.04 -12.39 13.76
N GLU A 59 -17.54 -13.62 13.62
CA GLU A 59 -18.31 -14.29 14.67
C GLU A 59 -17.57 -14.22 16.02
N LYS A 60 -18.29 -13.81 17.07
CA LYS A 60 -17.79 -13.53 18.44
C LYS A 60 -17.16 -12.15 18.69
N GLY A 61 -17.38 -11.15 17.81
CA GLY A 61 -17.01 -9.75 18.08
C GLY A 61 -15.51 -9.44 17.99
N VAL A 62 -14.72 -10.34 17.39
CA VAL A 62 -13.30 -10.13 17.15
C VAL A 62 -13.11 -9.39 15.82
N LEU A 63 -12.44 -8.23 15.89
CA LEU A 63 -12.08 -7.44 14.70
C LEU A 63 -10.81 -7.99 14.05
N GLU A 64 -10.92 -8.47 12.82
CA GLU A 64 -9.75 -8.90 12.05
C GLU A 64 -9.39 -7.85 11.00
N LYS A 65 -8.10 -7.54 10.90
CA LYS A 65 -7.60 -6.61 9.90
C LYS A 65 -7.58 -7.30 8.54
N LYS A 66 -7.86 -6.51 7.52
CA LYS A 66 -7.90 -6.92 6.13
C LYS A 66 -6.79 -6.28 5.33
N ILE A 67 -6.54 -6.92 4.20
CA ILE A 67 -5.66 -6.46 3.15
C ILE A 67 -6.54 -5.84 2.04
N PRO A 68 -6.08 -4.80 1.29
CA PRO A 68 -6.91 -4.12 0.31
C PRO A 68 -7.45 -5.02 -0.80
N ALA A 69 -6.65 -6.00 -1.26
CA ALA A 69 -7.10 -6.97 -2.25
C ALA A 69 -8.28 -7.85 -1.78
N GLN A 70 -8.40 -8.10 -0.48
CA GLN A 70 -9.53 -8.85 0.09
C GLN A 70 -10.80 -8.00 0.08
N GLU A 71 -10.68 -6.70 0.36
CA GLU A 71 -11.82 -5.77 0.29
C GLU A 71 -12.33 -5.62 -1.15
N CYS A 72 -11.41 -5.55 -2.12
CA CYS A 72 -11.76 -5.54 -3.53
C CYS A 72 -12.21 -6.90 -4.07
N LYS A 73 -12.34 -7.94 -3.22
CA LYS A 73 -12.72 -9.32 -3.59
C LYS A 73 -11.84 -9.93 -4.69
N ILE A 74 -10.57 -9.49 -4.78
CA ILE A 74 -9.59 -10.02 -5.73
C ILE A 74 -8.98 -11.31 -5.17
N THR A 75 -8.82 -11.40 -3.85
CA THR A 75 -8.31 -12.58 -3.16
C THR A 75 -9.31 -13.09 -2.14
N ASN A 76 -9.48 -14.42 -2.09
CA ASN A 76 -10.21 -15.05 -1.01
C ASN A 76 -9.32 -15.10 0.25
N LYS A 77 -9.95 -14.96 1.41
CA LYS A 77 -9.30 -15.22 2.69
C LYS A 77 -8.94 -16.72 2.73
N LYS A 78 -7.67 -17.03 3.01
CA LYS A 78 -7.26 -18.42 3.27
C LYS A 78 -7.93 -18.94 4.53
#